data_AF-A0A8J5RQA3-F1
#
_entry.id   AF-A0A8J5RQA3-F1
#
_cell.length_a   1.000
_cell.length_b   1.000
_cell.length_c   1.000
_cell.angle_alpha   90.00
_cell.angle_beta   90.00
_cell.angle_gamma   90.00
#
_symmetry.space_group_name_H-M   'P 1'
#
loop_
_entity.id
_entity.type
_entity.pdbx_description
1 polymer ?
#
loop_
_entity_poly.entity_id
_entity_poly.type
_entity_poly.pdbx_seq_one_letter_code
_entity_poly.pdbx_strand_id
1 'polypeptide(L)'
;MQRLRQRAAAMDRSRKKWVAWAVAVAIFVVLMLVTPAIPQNEDYHNFADQRRLFSRIMWIFNPFCFAGIPNTLDVISNIPFFFVGVVGLILCHYKNYFRLNSQGELWSWTLFFVGVTAVAFGSSYYHLNPNDATLVWDRLPMTIAFTSIMAIFIIERVDDRTGTKSLAPLVVAGALSIMYWRFFDDLRLYAVIQFVPCIAIPVMAIVIPPCIHIQPTGCGQLDFTSWLK
;
A
#
# COMPACT_ATOMS: atom_id res chain seq x y z
N MET A 1 -21.97 -40.50 -7.88
CA MET A 1 -22.91 -39.57 -7.22
C MET A 1 -22.22 -38.49 -6.37
N GLN A 2 -21.39 -38.83 -5.38
CA GLN A 2 -20.79 -37.86 -4.44
C GLN A 2 -19.79 -36.87 -5.09
N ARG A 3 -18.94 -37.34 -6.02
CA ARG A 3 -18.03 -36.48 -6.81
C ARG A 3 -18.77 -35.47 -7.71
N LEU A 4 -19.95 -35.84 -8.22
CA LEU A 4 -20.79 -34.93 -9.03
C LEU A 4 -21.43 -33.85 -8.16
N ARG A 5 -21.91 -34.20 -6.96
CA ARG A 5 -22.42 -33.22 -5.98
C ARG A 5 -21.32 -32.26 -5.49
N GLN A 6 -20.11 -32.75 -5.22
CA GLN A 6 -18.97 -31.90 -4.85
C GLN A 6 -18.56 -30.93 -5.98
N ARG A 7 -18.51 -31.41 -7.23
CA ARG A 7 -18.25 -30.55 -8.39
C ARG A 7 -19.33 -29.48 -8.59
N ALA A 8 -20.60 -29.86 -8.47
CA ALA A 8 -21.72 -28.91 -8.56
C ALA A 8 -21.65 -27.84 -7.46
N ALA A 9 -21.35 -28.22 -6.22
CA ALA A 9 -21.20 -27.28 -5.09
C ALA A 9 -19.98 -26.35 -5.26
N ALA A 10 -18.87 -26.84 -5.79
CA ALA A 10 -17.69 -26.01 -6.09
C ALA A 10 -17.96 -25.01 -7.22
N MET A 11 -18.66 -25.44 -8.27
CA MET A 11 -19.10 -24.56 -9.37
C MET A 11 -20.07 -23.49 -8.89
N ASP A 12 -21.04 -23.84 -8.04
CA ASP A 12 -21.97 -22.88 -7.45
C ASP A 12 -21.25 -21.84 -6.58
N ARG A 13 -20.30 -22.28 -5.74
CA ARG A 13 -19.47 -21.37 -4.93
C ARG A 13 -18.62 -20.44 -5.80
N SER A 14 -18.01 -20.96 -6.88
CA SER A 14 -17.24 -20.15 -7.84
C SER A 14 -18.14 -19.12 -8.54
N ARG A 15 -19.31 -19.55 -9.02
CA ARG A 15 -20.30 -18.69 -9.66
C ARG A 15 -20.75 -17.56 -8.73
N LYS A 16 -21.06 -17.88 -7.47
CA LYS A 16 -21.43 -16.87 -6.44
C LYS A 16 -20.32 -15.83 -6.23
N LYS A 17 -19.06 -16.25 -6.19
CA LYS A 17 -17.91 -15.32 -6.11
C LYS A 17 -17.84 -14.40 -7.32
N TRP A 18 -17.96 -14.94 -8.53
CA TRP A 18 -17.93 -14.13 -9.76
C TRP A 18 -19.10 -13.16 -9.85
N VAL A 19 -20.30 -13.58 -9.44
CA VAL A 19 -21.47 -12.68 -9.36
C VAL A 19 -21.23 -11.57 -8.35
N ALA A 20 -20.69 -11.88 -7.16
CA ALA A 20 -20.38 -10.86 -6.15
C ALA A 20 -19.36 -9.83 -6.67
N TRP A 21 -18.29 -10.29 -7.35
CA TRP A 21 -17.32 -9.40 -7.99
C TRP A 21 -17.96 -8.57 -9.11
N ALA A 22 -18.76 -9.17 -9.99
CA ALA A 22 -19.44 -8.46 -11.05
C ALA A 22 -20.39 -7.39 -10.51
N VAL A 23 -21.14 -7.69 -9.45
CA VAL A 23 -22.01 -6.74 -8.76
C VAL A 23 -21.19 -5.62 -8.12
N ALA A 24 -20.08 -5.92 -7.44
CA ALA A 24 -19.21 -4.91 -6.85
C ALA A 24 -18.63 -3.96 -7.93
N VAL A 25 -18.16 -4.50 -9.05
CA VAL A 25 -17.68 -3.70 -10.19
C VAL A 25 -18.82 -2.87 -10.79
N ALA A 26 -20.01 -3.45 -10.98
CA ALA A 26 -21.16 -2.73 -11.51
C ALA A 26 -21.57 -1.56 -10.60
N ILE A 27 -21.65 -1.79 -9.28
CA ILE A 27 -21.92 -0.73 -8.30
C ILE A 27 -20.84 0.35 -8.38
N PHE A 28 -19.57 -0.03 -8.45
CA PHE A 28 -18.47 0.91 -8.56
C PHE A 28 -18.55 1.77 -9.83
N VAL A 29 -18.85 1.16 -10.98
CA VAL A 29 -19.04 1.86 -12.25
C VAL A 29 -20.25 2.80 -12.19
N VAL A 30 -21.38 2.35 -11.62
CA VAL A 30 -22.55 3.21 -11.44
C VAL A 30 -22.22 4.39 -10.54
N LEU A 31 -21.49 4.19 -9.43
CA LEU A 31 -21.04 5.28 -8.57
C LEU A 31 -20.13 6.26 -9.32
N MET A 32 -19.21 5.76 -10.16
CA MET A 32 -18.36 6.59 -11.01
C MET A 32 -19.15 7.42 -12.04
N LEU A 33 -20.27 6.90 -12.55
CA LEU A 33 -21.13 7.61 -13.50
C LEU A 33 -22.08 8.61 -12.84
N VAL A 34 -22.57 8.29 -11.64
CA VAL A 34 -23.59 9.08 -10.94
C VAL A 34 -22.96 10.18 -10.08
N THR A 35 -21.79 9.93 -9.49
CA THR A 35 -21.07 10.95 -8.73
C THR A 35 -20.28 11.86 -9.69
N PRO A 36 -20.22 13.17 -9.43
CA PRO A 36 -19.34 14.05 -10.19
C PRO A 36 -17.88 13.63 -9.99
N ALA A 37 -17.04 13.89 -11.01
CA ALA A 37 -15.61 13.75 -10.87
C ALA A 37 -15.11 14.61 -9.71
N ILE A 38 -14.11 14.11 -8.98
CA ILE A 38 -13.48 14.85 -7.88
C ILE A 38 -12.18 15.44 -8.45
N PRO A 39 -12.19 16.72 -8.89
CA PRO A 39 -11.00 17.37 -9.41
C PRO A 39 -9.95 17.53 -8.32
N GLN A 40 -8.69 17.61 -8.73
CA GLN A 40 -7.62 18.03 -7.86
C GLN A 40 -7.84 19.48 -7.46
N ASN A 41 -8.02 19.73 -6.17
CA ASN A 41 -8.06 21.10 -5.67
C ASN A 41 -6.63 21.67 -5.72
N GLU A 42 -6.43 22.80 -6.41
CA GLU A 42 -5.17 23.54 -6.47
C GLU A 42 -4.72 24.01 -5.08
N ASP A 43 -5.66 24.30 -4.18
CA ASP A 43 -5.35 24.63 -2.78
C ASP A 43 -4.66 23.48 -2.04
N TYR A 44 -4.68 22.27 -2.58
CA TYR A 44 -3.94 21.13 -2.03
C TYR A 44 -2.43 21.40 -1.96
N HIS A 45 -1.90 22.21 -2.88
CA HIS A 45 -0.48 22.58 -2.85
C HIS A 45 -0.12 23.48 -1.67
N ASN A 46 -1.10 24.15 -1.06
CA ASN A 46 -0.90 24.93 0.17
C ASN A 46 -0.68 24.05 1.41
N PHE A 47 -0.89 22.73 1.34
CA PHE A 47 -0.50 21.82 2.42
C PHE A 47 1.01 21.69 2.57
N ALA A 48 1.81 22.06 1.56
CA ALA A 48 3.26 22.09 1.69
C ALA A 48 3.70 23.23 2.62
N ASP A 49 4.74 22.98 3.44
CA ASP A 49 4.98 23.66 4.71
C ASP A 49 4.95 25.20 4.70
N GLN A 50 5.42 25.99 3.76
CA GLN A 50 5.42 27.49 3.80
C GLN A 50 6.12 28.19 5.00
N ARG A 51 6.39 27.54 6.14
CA ARG A 51 6.97 28.17 7.35
C ARG A 51 8.44 28.54 7.11
N ARG A 52 8.66 29.74 6.57
CA ARG A 52 9.99 30.36 6.40
C ARG A 52 10.74 30.63 7.71
N LEU A 53 10.06 30.51 8.85
CA LEU A 53 10.65 30.80 10.17
C LEU A 53 11.65 29.73 10.59
N PHE A 54 11.35 28.45 10.34
CA PHE A 54 12.25 27.35 10.70
C PHE A 54 13.53 27.37 9.86
N SER A 55 13.40 27.61 8.56
CA SER A 55 14.54 27.81 7.65
C SER A 55 15.37 29.05 8.02
N ARG A 56 14.75 30.16 8.48
CA ARG A 56 15.47 31.32 9.02
C ARG A 56 16.21 31.03 10.32
N ILE A 57 15.60 30.30 11.26
CA ILE A 57 16.25 29.94 12.54
C ILE A 57 17.44 29.01 12.27
N MET A 58 17.25 27.99 11.43
CA MET A 58 18.31 27.01 11.15
C MET A 58 19.47 27.61 10.36
N TRP A 59 19.21 28.61 9.51
CA TRP A 59 20.25 29.40 8.83
C TRP A 59 21.16 30.16 9.81
N ILE A 60 20.62 30.64 10.94
CA ILE A 60 21.41 31.31 11.99
C ILE A 60 22.38 30.33 12.67
N PHE A 61 21.95 29.10 12.91
CA PHE A 61 22.77 28.08 13.59
C PHE A 61 23.75 27.38 12.65
N ASN A 62 23.42 27.22 11.37
CA ASN A 62 24.32 26.69 10.36
C ASN A 62 23.94 27.20 8.95
N PRO A 63 24.61 28.26 8.44
CA PRO A 63 24.24 28.89 7.17
C PRO A 63 24.52 28.00 5.95
N PHE A 64 25.29 26.92 6.12
CA PHE A 64 25.60 25.96 5.05
C PHE A 64 24.60 24.80 4.98
N CYS A 65 23.85 24.52 6.05
CA CYS A 65 23.13 23.26 6.16
C CYS A 65 21.78 23.25 5.40
N PHE A 66 21.12 24.40 5.24
CA PHE A 66 19.77 24.47 4.65
C PHE A 66 19.45 25.77 3.90
N ALA A 67 20.46 26.45 3.35
CA ALA A 67 20.25 27.72 2.64
C ALA A 67 19.29 27.53 1.45
N GLY A 68 18.01 27.88 1.65
CA GLY A 68 17.03 28.04 0.57
C GLY A 68 16.18 26.83 0.18
N ILE A 69 16.12 25.74 0.96
CA ILE A 69 15.21 24.63 0.67
C ILE A 69 13.75 25.04 1.03
N PRO A 70 12.84 25.22 0.06
CA PRO A 70 11.43 25.49 0.36
C PRO A 70 10.79 24.27 1.06
N ASN A 71 9.83 24.51 1.95
CA ASN A 71 9.08 23.46 2.67
C ASN A 71 9.98 22.46 3.41
N THR A 72 11.00 22.97 4.09
CA THR A 72 12.12 22.18 4.65
C THR A 72 11.65 21.07 5.60
N LEU A 73 10.62 21.32 6.41
CA LEU A 73 10.11 20.32 7.36
C LEU A 73 9.52 19.10 6.66
N ASP A 74 8.79 19.31 5.56
CA ASP A 74 8.22 18.21 4.78
C ASP A 74 9.35 17.36 4.16
N VAL A 75 10.35 18.00 3.57
CA VAL A 75 11.51 17.31 2.97
C VAL A 75 12.30 16.51 4.02
N ILE A 76 12.53 17.08 5.20
CA ILE A 76 13.25 16.38 6.28
C ILE A 76 12.42 15.20 6.81
N SER A 77 11.10 15.36 6.91
CA SER A 77 10.20 14.29 7.37
C SER A 77 10.18 13.06 6.47
N ASN A 78 10.72 13.18 5.24
CA ASN A 78 10.88 12.07 4.30
C ASN A 78 12.11 11.19 4.55
N ILE A 79 13.10 11.68 5.31
CA ILE A 79 14.35 10.96 5.60
C ILE A 79 14.11 9.60 6.30
N PRO A 80 13.24 9.50 7.32
CA PRO A 80 12.91 8.21 7.94
C PRO A 80 12.40 7.15 6.95
N PHE A 81 11.58 7.54 5.97
CA PHE A 81 11.06 6.61 4.95
C PHE A 81 12.19 6.01 4.11
N PHE A 82 13.20 6.81 3.75
CA PHE A 82 14.36 6.32 3.02
C PHE A 82 15.09 5.23 3.81
N PHE A 83 15.39 5.47 5.09
CA PHE A 83 16.10 4.49 5.92
C PHE A 83 15.27 3.23 6.17
N VAL A 84 13.98 3.38 6.49
CA VAL A 84 13.08 2.22 6.68
C VAL A 84 12.97 1.40 5.40
N GLY A 85 12.82 2.05 4.24
CA GLY A 85 12.75 1.40 2.95
C GLY A 85 14.03 0.64 2.61
N VAL A 86 15.21 1.27 2.72
CA VAL A 86 16.49 0.63 2.40
C VAL A 86 16.80 -0.52 3.36
N VAL A 87 16.63 -0.33 4.67
CA VAL A 87 16.84 -1.39 5.66
C VAL A 87 15.88 -2.55 5.41
N GLY A 88 14.61 -2.27 5.15
CA GLY A 88 13.61 -3.27 4.80
C GLY A 88 14.00 -4.08 3.56
N LEU A 89 14.44 -3.42 2.48
CA LEU A 89 14.94 -4.08 1.27
C LEU A 89 16.12 -5.00 1.56
N ILE A 90 17.11 -4.52 2.32
CA ILE A 90 18.28 -5.32 2.68
C ILE A 90 17.85 -6.55 3.47
N LEU A 91 16.98 -6.38 4.49
CA LEU A 91 16.52 -7.47 5.34
C LEU A 91 15.66 -8.50 4.59
N CYS A 92 14.86 -8.08 3.60
CA CYS A 92 14.11 -9.00 2.74
C CYS A 92 15.00 -9.98 1.98
N HIS A 93 16.16 -9.53 1.53
CA HIS A 93 17.08 -10.35 0.75
C HIS A 93 18.21 -10.98 1.59
N TYR A 94 18.41 -10.53 2.83
CA TYR A 94 19.46 -11.04 3.70
C TYR A 94 19.03 -12.28 4.48
N LYS A 95 19.63 -13.44 4.16
CA LYS A 95 19.52 -14.72 4.90
C LYS A 95 18.08 -15.12 5.29
N ASN A 96 17.10 -14.75 4.48
CA ASN A 96 15.68 -14.92 4.76
C ASN A 96 15.27 -14.43 6.18
N TYR A 97 15.72 -13.23 6.56
CA TYR A 97 15.52 -12.67 7.91
C TYR A 97 14.03 -12.63 8.31
N PHE A 98 13.16 -12.20 7.40
CA PHE A 98 11.70 -12.17 7.62
C PHE A 98 11.01 -13.54 7.51
N ARG A 99 11.78 -14.62 7.29
CA ARG A 99 11.27 -16.00 7.14
C ARG A 99 10.15 -16.10 6.09
N LEU A 100 10.35 -15.43 4.97
CA LEU A 100 9.43 -15.47 3.82
C LEU A 100 9.46 -16.89 3.24
N ASN A 101 8.27 -17.46 3.05
CA ASN A 101 8.07 -18.84 2.62
C ASN A 101 7.77 -18.93 1.11
N SER A 102 7.41 -17.82 0.46
CA SER A 102 7.10 -17.83 -0.97
C SER A 102 7.78 -16.72 -1.77
N GLN A 103 7.90 -16.94 -3.08
CA GLN A 103 8.39 -15.92 -4.01
C GLN A 103 7.42 -14.73 -4.09
N GLY A 104 6.12 -14.97 -3.93
CA GLY A 104 5.12 -13.91 -3.89
C GLY A 104 5.30 -12.97 -2.71
N GLU A 105 5.57 -13.52 -1.52
CA GLU A 105 5.87 -12.73 -0.32
C GLU A 105 7.13 -11.89 -0.55
N LEU A 106 8.19 -12.51 -1.07
CA LEU A 106 9.43 -11.79 -1.38
C LEU A 106 9.18 -10.63 -2.34
N TRP A 107 8.53 -10.87 -3.48
CA TRP A 107 8.29 -9.82 -4.48
C TRP A 107 7.38 -8.71 -3.94
N SER A 108 6.37 -9.07 -3.15
CA SER A 108 5.44 -8.09 -2.57
C SER A 108 6.13 -7.23 -1.52
N TRP A 109 6.95 -7.83 -0.64
CA TRP A 109 7.77 -7.08 0.33
C TRP A 109 8.84 -6.23 -0.34
N THR A 110 9.51 -6.73 -1.38
CA THR A 110 10.47 -5.96 -2.18
C THR A 110 9.78 -4.74 -2.79
N LEU A 111 8.64 -4.90 -3.47
CA LEU A 111 7.92 -3.77 -4.07
C LEU A 111 7.40 -2.79 -3.02
N PHE A 112 6.95 -3.28 -1.86
CA PHE A 112 6.57 -2.43 -0.74
C PHE A 112 7.74 -1.53 -0.30
N PHE A 113 8.90 -2.10 0.00
CA PHE A 113 10.04 -1.32 0.48
C PHE A 113 10.70 -0.48 -0.61
N VAL A 114 10.65 -0.89 -1.89
CA VAL A 114 11.01 -0.03 -3.03
C VAL A 114 10.07 1.17 -3.07
N GLY A 115 8.76 0.94 -2.92
CA GLY A 115 7.75 2.01 -2.84
C GLY A 115 8.04 2.97 -1.70
N VAL A 116 8.26 2.47 -0.47
CA VAL A 116 8.61 3.27 0.71
C VAL A 116 9.88 4.09 0.49
N THR A 117 10.92 3.49 -0.09
CA THR A 117 12.15 4.22 -0.44
C THR A 117 11.87 5.31 -1.48
N ALA A 118 11.07 5.00 -2.51
CA ALA A 118 10.71 5.94 -3.55
C ALA A 118 9.79 7.07 -3.06
N VAL A 119 8.96 6.84 -2.04
CA VAL A 119 8.17 7.90 -1.37
C VAL A 119 9.10 8.99 -0.84
N ALA A 120 10.23 8.63 -0.24
CA ALA A 120 11.17 9.62 0.29
C ALA A 120 11.65 10.60 -0.80
N PHE A 121 11.93 10.09 -2.00
CA PHE A 121 12.36 10.91 -3.13
C PHE A 121 11.19 11.66 -3.79
N GLY A 122 10.08 10.96 -4.05
CA GLY A 122 8.90 11.50 -4.71
C GLY A 122 8.25 12.63 -3.91
N SER A 123 8.06 12.39 -2.62
CA SER A 123 7.53 13.38 -1.68
C SER A 123 8.47 14.57 -1.55
N SER A 124 9.78 14.34 -1.39
CA SER A 124 10.75 15.44 -1.36
C SER A 124 10.72 16.26 -2.66
N TYR A 125 10.62 15.62 -3.82
CA TYR A 125 10.54 16.32 -5.10
C TYR A 125 9.26 17.16 -5.23
N TYR A 126 8.12 16.62 -4.79
CA TYR A 126 6.85 17.37 -4.72
C TYR A 126 6.97 18.58 -3.79
N HIS A 127 7.46 18.41 -2.56
CA HIS A 127 7.55 19.51 -1.60
C HIS A 127 8.58 20.58 -1.99
N LEU A 128 9.60 20.21 -2.77
CA LEU A 128 10.55 21.18 -3.35
C LEU A 128 9.91 22.08 -4.42
N ASN A 129 8.98 21.54 -5.21
CA ASN A 129 8.27 22.29 -6.25
C ASN A 129 6.81 21.82 -6.36
N PRO A 130 5.91 22.27 -5.47
CA PRO A 130 4.53 21.76 -5.41
C PRO A 130 3.74 22.11 -6.67
N ASN A 131 3.33 21.08 -7.42
CA ASN A 131 2.37 21.16 -8.53
C ASN A 131 1.87 19.74 -8.86
N ASP A 132 0.85 19.62 -9.70
CA ASP A 132 0.30 18.32 -10.07
C ASP A 132 1.28 17.37 -10.75
N ALA A 133 2.22 17.89 -11.54
CA ALA A 133 3.19 17.05 -12.23
C ALA A 133 4.19 16.44 -11.25
N THR A 134 4.60 17.19 -10.22
CA THR A 134 5.47 16.67 -9.15
C THR A 134 4.69 15.79 -8.17
N LEU A 135 3.39 16.07 -7.96
CA LEU A 135 2.50 15.28 -7.10
C LEU A 135 2.27 13.85 -7.63
N VAL A 136 2.35 13.62 -8.95
CA VAL A 136 2.38 12.26 -9.52
C VAL A 136 3.50 11.43 -8.89
N TRP A 137 4.68 12.02 -8.70
CA TRP A 137 5.86 11.32 -8.17
C TRP A 137 5.77 11.07 -6.66
N ASP A 138 4.96 11.81 -5.93
CA ASP A 138 4.65 11.53 -4.53
C ASP A 138 3.62 10.40 -4.39
N ARG A 139 2.54 10.46 -5.19
CA ARG A 139 1.44 9.49 -5.13
C ARG A 139 1.78 8.12 -5.72
N LEU A 140 2.55 8.07 -6.79
CA LEU A 140 2.86 6.81 -7.47
C LEU A 140 3.58 5.81 -6.54
N PRO A 141 4.68 6.19 -5.85
CA PRO A 141 5.32 5.32 -4.86
C PRO A 141 4.39 4.88 -3.72
N MET A 142 3.53 5.79 -3.23
CA MET A 142 2.53 5.44 -2.20
C MET A 142 1.58 4.36 -2.71
N THR A 143 1.00 4.51 -3.90
CA THR A 143 0.08 3.50 -4.46
C THR A 143 0.76 2.14 -4.65
N ILE A 144 2.04 2.11 -5.06
CA ILE A 144 2.81 0.86 -5.17
C ILE A 144 2.97 0.22 -3.80
N ALA A 145 3.28 0.99 -2.76
CA ALA A 145 3.40 0.48 -1.40
C ALA A 145 2.05 -0.08 -0.89
N PHE A 146 0.95 0.67 -1.03
CA PHE A 146 -0.38 0.23 -0.57
C PHE A 146 -0.90 -1.02 -1.29
N THR A 147 -0.68 -1.11 -2.60
CA THR A 147 -1.09 -2.28 -3.40
C THR A 147 -0.22 -3.50 -3.11
N SER A 148 1.06 -3.29 -2.82
CA SER A 148 1.99 -4.35 -2.45
C SER A 148 1.69 -4.90 -1.06
N ILE A 149 1.42 -4.06 -0.05
CA ILE A 149 1.02 -4.53 1.28
C ILE A 149 -0.36 -5.20 1.28
N MET A 150 -1.29 -4.75 0.44
CA MET A 150 -2.54 -5.48 0.20
C MET A 150 -2.27 -6.90 -0.33
N ALA A 151 -1.38 -7.05 -1.31
CA ALA A 151 -1.01 -8.36 -1.84
C ALA A 151 -0.37 -9.26 -0.77
N ILE A 152 0.51 -8.73 0.09
CA ILE A 152 1.09 -9.45 1.25
C ILE A 152 -0.03 -10.01 2.13
N PHE A 153 -1.01 -9.18 2.50
CA PHE A 153 -2.12 -9.63 3.34
C PHE A 153 -2.98 -10.70 2.65
N ILE A 154 -3.18 -10.62 1.33
CA ILE A 154 -3.90 -11.67 0.59
C ILE A 154 -3.10 -12.98 0.60
N ILE A 155 -1.78 -12.92 0.43
CA ILE A 155 -0.90 -14.10 0.53
C ILE A 155 -1.03 -14.74 1.92
N GLU A 156 -0.88 -13.93 2.98
CA GLU A 156 -0.84 -14.42 4.35
C GLU A 156 -2.21 -14.89 4.88
N ARG A 157 -3.32 -14.28 4.44
CA ARG A 157 -4.66 -14.54 5.00
C ARG A 157 -5.57 -15.38 4.10
N VAL A 158 -5.28 -15.48 2.81
CA VAL A 158 -6.16 -16.18 1.86
C VAL A 158 -5.48 -17.41 1.28
N ASP A 159 -4.42 -17.19 0.49
CA ASP A 159 -3.66 -18.24 -0.20
C ASP A 159 -2.48 -17.61 -0.95
N ASP A 160 -1.34 -18.31 -0.91
CA ASP A 160 -0.10 -17.88 -1.56
C ASP A 160 -0.25 -17.68 -3.07
N ARG A 161 -0.86 -18.63 -3.78
CA ARG A 161 -0.97 -18.56 -5.25
C ARG A 161 -1.86 -17.41 -5.68
N THR A 162 -2.98 -17.21 -4.99
CA THR A 162 -3.95 -16.16 -5.27
C THR A 162 -3.36 -14.79 -4.96
N GLY A 163 -2.69 -14.66 -3.81
CA GLY A 163 -2.02 -13.43 -3.41
C GLY A 163 -0.88 -13.06 -4.37
N THR A 164 -0.02 -14.01 -4.73
CA THR A 164 1.06 -13.79 -5.71
C THR A 164 0.51 -13.31 -7.06
N LYS A 165 -0.56 -13.94 -7.55
CA LYS A 165 -1.21 -13.53 -8.81
C LYS A 165 -1.91 -12.18 -8.71
N SER A 166 -2.31 -11.76 -7.51
CA SER A 166 -2.96 -10.47 -7.28
C SER A 166 -1.98 -9.29 -7.27
N LEU A 167 -0.68 -9.53 -7.03
CA LEU A 167 0.34 -8.48 -6.95
C LEU A 167 0.40 -7.62 -8.23
N ALA A 168 0.60 -8.25 -9.38
CA ALA A 168 0.69 -7.56 -10.66
C ALA A 168 -0.56 -6.72 -11.00
N PRO A 169 -1.80 -7.27 -10.97
CA PRO A 169 -2.98 -6.46 -11.26
C PRO A 169 -3.22 -5.36 -10.23
N LEU A 170 -2.91 -5.56 -8.94
CA LEU A 170 -3.04 -4.52 -7.92
C LEU A 170 -2.08 -3.36 -8.18
N VAL A 171 -0.80 -3.64 -8.44
CA VAL A 171 0.22 -2.60 -8.72
C VAL A 171 -0.11 -1.86 -10.02
N VAL A 172 -0.53 -2.58 -11.07
CA VAL A 172 -0.97 -1.96 -12.34
C VAL A 172 -2.20 -1.09 -12.11
N ALA A 173 -3.19 -1.54 -11.34
CA ALA A 173 -4.35 -0.73 -10.99
C ALA A 173 -3.96 0.54 -10.22
N GLY A 174 -2.99 0.43 -9.30
CA GLY A 174 -2.40 1.58 -8.60
C GLY A 174 -1.79 2.60 -9.56
N ALA A 175 -0.90 2.16 -10.46
CA ALA A 175 -0.28 3.05 -11.44
C ALA A 175 -1.30 3.68 -12.40
N LEU A 176 -2.25 2.88 -12.91
CA LEU A 176 -3.32 3.38 -13.79
C LEU A 176 -4.24 4.37 -13.07
N SER A 177 -4.46 4.22 -11.77
CA SER A 177 -5.26 5.19 -10.99
C SER A 177 -4.61 6.58 -10.97
N ILE A 178 -3.28 6.65 -10.89
CA ILE A 178 -2.52 7.91 -10.94
C ILE A 178 -2.51 8.48 -12.36
N MET A 179 -2.32 7.64 -13.38
CA MET A 179 -2.40 8.09 -14.77
C MET A 179 -3.80 8.64 -15.10
N TYR A 180 -4.85 7.94 -14.68
CA TYR A 180 -6.22 8.38 -14.87
C TYR A 180 -6.46 9.73 -14.20
N TRP A 181 -6.04 9.89 -12.94
CA TRP A 181 -6.10 11.19 -12.27
C TRP A 181 -5.36 12.27 -13.07
N ARG A 182 -4.14 11.99 -13.56
CA ARG A 182 -3.35 12.98 -14.30
C ARG A 182 -3.97 13.42 -15.62
N PHE A 183 -4.71 12.55 -16.31
CA PHE A 183 -5.31 12.87 -17.62
C PHE A 183 -6.73 13.40 -17.54
N PHE A 184 -7.52 12.91 -16.57
CA PHE A 184 -8.95 13.21 -16.46
C PHE A 184 -9.30 14.10 -15.26
N ASP A 185 -8.29 14.48 -14.47
CA ASP A 185 -8.45 15.25 -13.24
C ASP A 185 -9.52 14.66 -12.31
N ASP A 186 -9.41 13.35 -12.04
CA ASP A 186 -10.39 12.62 -11.24
C ASP A 186 -9.71 11.69 -10.24
N LEU A 187 -9.82 12.07 -8.96
CA LEU A 187 -9.17 11.42 -7.83
C LEU A 187 -9.84 10.13 -7.36
N ARG A 188 -11.04 9.80 -7.86
CA ARG A 188 -11.85 8.71 -7.29
C ARG A 188 -11.16 7.34 -7.35
N LEU A 189 -10.49 7.01 -8.45
CA LEU A 189 -9.73 5.75 -8.57
C LEU A 189 -8.56 5.70 -7.59
N TYR A 190 -7.81 6.81 -7.48
CA TYR A 190 -6.70 6.93 -6.54
C TYR A 190 -7.18 6.78 -5.10
N ALA A 191 -8.28 7.45 -4.74
CA ALA A 191 -8.87 7.37 -3.39
C ALA A 191 -9.23 5.93 -3.01
N VAL A 192 -9.77 5.15 -3.94
CA VAL A 192 -10.06 3.72 -3.70
C VAL A 192 -8.77 2.95 -3.41
N ILE A 193 -7.75 3.10 -4.25
CA ILE A 193 -6.46 2.41 -4.07
C ILE A 193 -5.80 2.81 -2.75
N GLN A 194 -5.95 4.06 -2.32
CA GLN A 194 -5.36 4.59 -1.10
C GLN A 194 -6.12 4.14 0.16
N PHE A 195 -7.45 4.30 0.19
CA PHE A 195 -8.25 4.13 1.41
C PHE A 195 -8.76 2.71 1.62
N VAL A 196 -8.99 1.93 0.56
CA VAL A 196 -9.45 0.54 0.71
C VAL A 196 -8.44 -0.28 1.51
N PRO A 197 -7.12 -0.23 1.23
CA PRO A 197 -6.14 -0.92 2.07
C PRO A 197 -6.14 -0.51 3.53
N CYS A 198 -6.30 0.78 3.83
CA CYS A 198 -6.36 1.29 5.21
C CYS A 198 -7.50 0.68 6.04
N ILE A 199 -8.60 0.28 5.40
CA ILE A 199 -9.75 -0.35 6.07
C ILE A 199 -9.67 -1.87 5.98
N ALA A 200 -9.43 -2.39 4.79
CA ALA A 200 -9.44 -3.82 4.51
C ALA A 200 -8.32 -4.56 5.26
N ILE A 201 -7.13 -3.96 5.40
CA ILE A 201 -6.02 -4.59 6.13
C ILE A 201 -6.39 -4.83 7.60
N PRO A 202 -6.82 -3.83 8.40
CA PRO A 202 -7.30 -4.06 9.77
C PRO A 202 -8.46 -5.06 9.85
N VAL A 203 -9.43 -4.98 8.93
CA VAL A 203 -10.58 -5.90 8.93
C VAL A 203 -10.13 -7.34 8.67
N MET A 204 -9.29 -7.58 7.66
CA MET A 204 -8.68 -8.89 7.41
C MET A 204 -7.84 -9.33 8.60
N ALA A 205 -7.12 -8.38 9.23
CA ALA A 205 -6.28 -8.65 10.39
C ALA A 205 -7.07 -9.28 11.55
N ILE A 206 -8.28 -8.76 11.81
CA ILE A 206 -9.17 -9.16 12.90
C ILE A 206 -10.01 -10.40 12.54
N VAL A 207 -10.55 -10.45 11.33
CA VAL A 207 -11.56 -11.46 10.94
C VAL A 207 -10.92 -12.77 10.47
N ILE A 208 -9.76 -12.71 9.84
CA ILE A 208 -9.15 -13.86 9.16
C ILE A 208 -7.82 -14.18 9.83
N PRO A 209 -7.68 -15.30 10.56
CA PRO A 209 -6.39 -15.66 11.14
C PRO A 209 -5.33 -15.89 10.04
N PRO A 210 -4.04 -15.63 10.31
CA PRO A 210 -2.99 -15.89 9.34
C PRO A 210 -2.99 -17.38 8.95
N CYS A 211 -2.98 -17.65 7.64
CA CYS A 211 -2.89 -18.99 7.08
C CYS A 211 -1.48 -19.60 7.18
N ILE A 212 -0.54 -18.91 7.84
CA ILE A 212 0.81 -19.40 8.07
C ILE A 212 0.71 -20.71 8.84
N HIS A 213 1.09 -21.80 8.16
CA HIS A 213 1.51 -23.04 8.79
C HIS A 213 2.58 -22.67 9.82
N ILE A 214 2.18 -22.60 11.09
CA ILE A 214 3.10 -22.88 12.17
C ILE A 214 3.51 -24.33 11.92
N GLN A 215 4.64 -24.53 11.22
CA GLN A 215 5.39 -25.75 11.50
C GLN A 215 5.57 -25.75 13.01
N PRO A 216 5.14 -26.79 13.73
CA PRO A 216 5.47 -26.90 15.13
C PRO A 216 7.00 -27.01 15.14
N THR A 217 7.69 -25.91 15.39
CA THR A 217 9.03 -25.98 15.95
C THR A 217 8.82 -26.74 17.24
N GLY A 218 9.23 -28.01 17.24
CA GLY A 218 9.10 -28.86 18.41
C GLY A 218 9.81 -28.21 19.59
N CYS A 219 9.04 -27.50 20.41
CA CYS A 219 9.26 -27.22 21.82
C CYS A 219 8.08 -26.37 22.33
N GLY A 220 7.23 -26.97 23.17
CA GLY A 220 6.30 -26.27 24.06
C GLY A 220 5.01 -25.71 23.42
N GLN A 221 3.95 -26.51 23.39
CA GLN A 221 2.59 -25.98 23.42
C GLN A 221 2.42 -25.15 24.70
N LEU A 222 2.33 -23.82 24.57
CA LEU A 222 1.82 -22.99 25.64
C LEU A 222 0.30 -23.19 25.72
N ASP A 223 -0.09 -24.07 26.62
CA ASP A 223 -1.47 -24.28 27.02
C ASP A 223 -1.97 -23.06 27.82
N PHE A 224 -2.78 -22.22 27.18
CA PHE A 224 -3.42 -21.04 27.77
C PHE A 224 -4.43 -21.37 28.88
N THR A 225 -4.72 -22.64 29.17
CA THR A 225 -5.61 -23.05 30.28
C THR A 225 -4.90 -23.23 31.62
N SER A 226 -3.56 -23.13 31.65
CA SER A 226 -2.76 -23.27 32.87
C SER A 226 -2.70 -22.03 33.78
N TRP A 227 -3.23 -20.87 33.34
CA TRP A 227 -3.22 -19.61 34.10
C TRP A 227 -4.48 -19.38 34.96
N LEU A 228 -5.43 -20.34 34.97
CA LEU A 228 -6.70 -20.23 35.72
C LEU A 228 -6.89 -21.35 36.75
N LYS A 229 -5.81 -21.84 37.35
CA LYS A 229 -5.83 -22.65 38.58
C LYS A 229 -4.75 -22.15 39.52
#